data_AF-A0A1M6XLG9-F1
#
_entry.id   AF-A0A1M6XLG9-F1
#
_cell.length_a   1.000
_cell.length_b   1.000
_cell.length_c   1.000
_cell.angle_alpha   90.00
_cell.angle_beta   90.00
_cell.angle_gamma   90.00
#
_symmetry.space_group_name_H-M   'P 1'
#
loop_
_entity.id
_entity.type
_entity.pdbx_description
1 polymer ?
#
loop_
_entity_poly.entity_id
_entity_poly.type
_entity_poly.pdbx_seq_one_letter_code
_entity_poly.pdbx_strand_id
1 'polypeptide(L)'
;MKKNYFSASVLGALSLFFLISCRVEDDFVQSNTPPEEKRFAAFWTTDQAKTVNYAKAFEGVLKDYGESSGKELYGVKPKNDGTHVDFNVFSQTVALPEGGYAVLFPVVKNSKTIDILIASIDKDVKKLGIHLLDKSIAQYADIFKILNERVRKNLNLETSRGTIHEIDPVIIPWNPNHGGGWTGGFGGGSGSGGGGSEPTCSEVYRMATQESLFGRLPPAQCIDPVGGGGNGSPAFPTLPPPDPCSRLKDQKQDDKYQASENYLKTKLNDTSESGFRVGLPVPGSGQASNQYQQLSNTPGTNQLDFKIFNTTFGIMHSHYNGLIPIFSPGDVNLYIQLLKNAKNNNISLNLVFVSVVTESGTYQLRGDNSINVDALNMYTDAQIATLNDTYTKSLGNPNISTESLQQKFMDFLKENMNIPGMEIYTVDENGNSKQLNENGTTTPCPN
;
A
#
# COMPACT_ATOMS: atom_id res chain seq x y z
N MET A 1 60.65 -29.75 33.21
CA MET A 1 61.94 -29.22 33.75
C MET A 1 62.54 -28.31 32.67
N LYS A 2 62.28 -26.99 32.70
CA LYS A 2 63.25 -25.91 32.96
C LYS A 2 64.72 -26.22 32.57
N LYS A 3 65.27 -25.48 31.59
CA LYS A 3 66.26 -24.39 31.83
C LYS A 3 66.60 -23.61 30.55
N ASN A 4 66.70 -22.30 30.71
CA ASN A 4 67.09 -21.25 29.77
C ASN A 4 68.60 -21.27 29.50
N TYR A 5 69.11 -20.42 28.58
CA TYR A 5 69.94 -19.22 28.88
C TYR A 5 70.52 -18.59 27.58
N PHE A 6 70.35 -17.24 27.46
CA PHE A 6 71.32 -16.21 27.01
C PHE A 6 71.91 -16.25 25.58
N SER A 7 72.28 -15.16 24.90
CA SER A 7 72.15 -13.71 25.09
C SER A 7 72.75 -12.99 23.86
N ALA A 8 72.14 -11.86 23.49
CA ALA A 8 72.70 -10.57 23.04
C ALA A 8 74.01 -10.47 22.22
N SER A 9 73.92 -9.75 21.09
CA SER A 9 74.82 -8.64 20.70
C SER A 9 74.13 -7.83 19.58
N VAL A 10 73.71 -6.58 19.78
CA VAL A 10 74.46 -5.31 19.94
C VAL A 10 74.65 -4.57 18.60
N LEU A 11 73.95 -3.43 18.52
CA LEU A 11 74.30 -2.12 17.96
C LEU A 11 75.08 -1.97 16.63
N GLY A 12 74.56 -1.02 15.83
CA GLY A 12 75.33 -0.10 14.97
C GLY A 12 74.97 -0.25 13.49
N ALA A 13 74.64 0.78 12.71
CA ALA A 13 74.81 2.21 12.89
C ALA A 13 73.84 2.98 11.98
N LEU A 14 73.55 4.18 12.46
CA LEU A 14 72.91 5.32 11.84
C LEU A 14 73.58 5.76 10.52
N SER A 15 72.86 6.56 9.74
CA SER A 15 73.33 7.57 8.77
C SER A 15 73.51 7.13 7.31
N LEU A 16 73.10 7.86 6.26
CA LEU A 16 72.28 9.08 6.08
C LEU A 16 72.35 9.37 4.54
N PHE A 17 71.25 9.90 3.98
CA PHE A 17 71.12 10.71 2.74
C PHE A 17 71.15 10.12 1.30
N PHE A 18 69.97 10.23 0.68
CA PHE A 18 69.62 10.76 -0.67
C PHE A 18 70.38 10.30 -1.92
N LEU A 19 69.67 9.52 -2.75
CA LEU A 19 69.39 9.81 -4.18
C LEU A 19 68.03 9.19 -4.52
N ILE A 20 66.93 9.94 -4.48
CA ILE A 20 66.22 10.45 -5.67
C ILE A 20 66.47 9.61 -6.92
N SER A 21 65.51 8.73 -7.24
CA SER A 21 65.06 8.55 -8.62
C SER A 21 63.61 8.08 -8.60
N CYS A 22 62.71 9.01 -8.94
CA CYS A 22 61.32 8.72 -9.24
C CYS A 22 61.27 7.75 -10.43
N ARG A 23 60.81 6.52 -10.20
CA ARG A 23 60.08 5.76 -11.22
C ARG A 23 58.66 5.60 -10.74
N VAL A 24 57.85 6.57 -11.14
CA VAL A 24 56.43 6.35 -11.42
C VAL A 24 56.43 5.53 -12.71
N GLU A 25 56.23 4.22 -12.60
CA GLU A 25 55.76 3.44 -13.74
C GLU A 25 54.24 3.49 -13.68
N ASP A 26 53.70 4.25 -14.62
CA ASP A 26 52.30 4.34 -14.98
C ASP A 26 51.79 2.97 -15.43
N ASP A 27 51.33 2.14 -14.50
CA ASP A 27 50.33 1.12 -14.81
C ASP A 27 48.95 1.79 -14.89
N PHE A 28 48.78 2.55 -15.98
CA PHE A 28 47.49 3.02 -16.46
C PHE A 28 46.74 1.82 -17.08
N VAL A 29 46.41 0.83 -16.26
CA VAL A 29 45.32 -0.08 -16.58
C VAL A 29 44.05 0.75 -16.43
N GLN A 30 43.58 1.32 -17.55
CA GLN A 30 42.20 1.71 -17.73
C GLN A 30 41.34 0.47 -17.47
N SER A 31 40.97 0.24 -16.22
CA SER A 31 39.86 -0.64 -15.90
C SER A 31 38.63 0.03 -16.50
N ASN A 32 38.20 -0.42 -17.69
CA ASN A 32 36.94 -0.06 -18.33
C ASN A 32 35.71 -0.54 -17.53
N THR A 33 35.85 -0.76 -16.22
CA THR A 33 34.73 -0.99 -15.33
C THR A 33 33.97 0.33 -15.26
N PRO A 34 32.71 0.38 -15.72
CA PRO A 34 31.90 1.57 -15.55
C PRO A 34 31.92 1.97 -14.07
N PRO A 35 32.04 3.27 -13.75
CA PRO A 35 32.15 3.73 -12.37
C PRO A 35 31.01 3.14 -11.56
N GLU A 36 31.36 2.42 -10.49
CA GLU A 36 30.40 1.77 -9.62
C GLU A 36 29.39 2.81 -9.14
N GLU A 37 28.12 2.61 -9.49
CA GLU A 37 27.08 3.56 -9.12
C GLU A 37 26.93 3.57 -7.60
N LYS A 38 27.39 4.64 -6.95
CA LYS A 38 27.25 4.80 -5.49
C LYS A 38 25.76 4.99 -5.15
N ARG A 39 25.17 4.00 -4.48
CA ARG A 39 23.80 4.02 -3.96
C ARG A 39 23.81 3.76 -2.45
N PHE A 40 22.79 4.23 -1.74
CA PHE A 40 22.63 3.94 -0.32
C PHE A 40 22.16 2.50 -0.11
N ALA A 41 23.05 1.65 0.41
CA ALA A 41 22.80 0.22 0.65
C ALA A 41 21.50 -0.09 1.42
N ALA A 42 21.13 0.76 2.37
CA ALA A 42 19.96 0.56 3.22
C ALA A 42 18.61 0.59 2.47
N PHE A 43 18.56 1.23 1.29
CA PHE A 43 17.32 1.45 0.54
C PHE A 43 17.20 0.59 -0.71
N TRP A 44 18.07 -0.42 -0.88
CA TRP A 44 17.97 -1.33 -2.02
C TRP A 44 18.26 -2.77 -1.60
N THR A 45 17.68 -3.72 -2.33
CA THR A 45 17.91 -5.16 -2.15
C THR A 45 17.97 -5.83 -3.51
N THR A 46 18.89 -6.78 -3.69
CA THR A 46 18.94 -7.66 -4.87
C THR A 46 17.86 -8.74 -4.85
N ASP A 47 17.32 -9.01 -3.66
CA ASP A 47 16.29 -10.01 -3.43
C ASP A 47 14.91 -9.41 -3.77
N GLN A 48 14.34 -9.81 -4.90
CA GLN A 48 13.04 -9.32 -5.37
C GLN A 48 11.87 -9.70 -4.46
N ALA A 49 12.04 -10.68 -3.57
CA ALA A 49 11.02 -11.06 -2.61
C ALA A 49 11.03 -10.18 -1.34
N LYS A 50 12.10 -9.42 -1.10
CA LYS A 50 12.23 -8.56 0.08
C LYS A 50 11.76 -7.15 -0.22
N THR A 51 10.81 -6.66 0.58
CA THR A 51 10.44 -5.26 0.58
C THR A 51 11.41 -4.46 1.46
N VAL A 52 11.77 -3.26 1.01
CA VAL A 52 12.61 -2.34 1.78
C VAL A 52 11.77 -1.70 2.87
N ASN A 53 12.18 -1.83 4.13
CA ASN A 53 11.59 -1.06 5.23
C ASN A 53 12.24 0.34 5.26
N TYR A 54 11.63 1.29 4.55
CA TYR A 54 12.17 2.65 4.42
C TYR A 54 12.33 3.34 5.77
N ALA A 55 11.42 3.13 6.73
CA ALA A 55 11.54 3.74 8.05
C ALA A 55 12.82 3.29 8.78
N LYS A 56 13.12 1.98 8.75
CA LYS A 56 14.36 1.42 9.32
C LYS A 56 15.60 1.81 8.54
N ALA A 57 15.51 1.89 7.21
CA ALA A 57 16.60 2.36 6.38
C ALA A 57 16.96 3.83 6.69
N PHE A 58 15.95 4.71 6.81
CA PHE A 58 16.15 6.10 7.23
C PHE A 58 16.71 6.20 8.64
N GLU A 59 16.16 5.45 9.61
CA GLU A 59 16.67 5.42 10.99
C GLU A 59 18.17 5.09 11.02
N GLY A 60 18.59 4.02 10.33
CA GLY A 60 19.99 3.60 10.27
C GLY A 60 20.90 4.67 9.66
N VAL A 61 20.55 5.16 8.47
CA VAL A 61 21.37 6.16 7.76
C VAL A 61 21.44 7.48 8.54
N LEU A 62 20.34 7.89 9.18
CA LEU A 62 20.33 9.10 10.01
C LEU A 62 21.24 8.95 11.22
N LYS A 63 21.18 7.81 11.94
CA LYS A 63 22.06 7.47 13.06
C LYS A 63 23.54 7.50 12.67
N ASP A 64 23.89 6.79 11.61
CA ASP A 64 25.27 6.71 11.11
C ASP A 64 25.79 8.10 10.71
N TYR A 65 24.95 8.93 10.06
CA TYR A 65 25.32 10.29 9.69
C TYR A 65 25.55 11.18 10.93
N GLY A 66 24.67 11.13 11.93
CA GLY A 66 24.81 11.93 13.15
C GLY A 66 26.04 11.54 13.98
N GLU A 67 26.39 10.25 13.98
CA GLU A 67 27.60 9.74 14.62
C GLU A 67 28.87 10.19 13.88
N SER A 68 28.93 10.00 12.57
CA SER A 68 30.11 10.28 11.74
C SER A 68 30.37 11.77 11.51
N SER A 69 29.32 12.58 11.33
CA SER A 69 29.47 14.02 11.05
C SER A 69 29.71 14.86 12.29
N GLY A 70 29.43 14.32 13.49
CA GLY A 70 29.39 15.08 14.74
C GLY A 70 28.32 16.17 14.76
N LYS A 71 27.44 16.25 13.75
CA LYS A 71 26.36 17.24 13.68
C LYS A 71 25.14 16.74 14.42
N GLU A 72 24.56 17.60 15.24
CA GLU A 72 23.24 17.39 15.84
C GLU A 72 22.13 17.61 14.80
N LEU A 73 21.90 16.63 13.93
CA LEU A 73 20.68 16.60 13.12
C LEU A 73 19.51 16.25 14.03
N TYR A 74 18.62 17.23 14.27
CA TYR A 74 17.31 17.10 14.94
C TYR A 74 17.14 15.86 15.84
N GLY A 75 18.03 15.60 16.80
CA GLY A 75 17.81 14.49 17.71
C GLY A 75 18.38 13.12 17.37
N VAL A 76 19.14 12.95 16.28
CA VAL A 76 19.90 11.72 16.04
C VAL A 76 20.86 11.44 17.20
N LYS A 77 21.40 12.51 17.80
CA LYS A 77 21.81 12.52 19.20
C LYS A 77 20.80 13.36 19.98
N PRO A 78 20.29 12.90 21.13
CA PRO A 78 19.43 13.70 21.97
C PRO A 78 20.12 15.01 22.27
N LYS A 79 19.45 16.13 21.98
CA LYS A 79 19.94 17.42 22.47
C LYS A 79 19.90 17.40 24.00
N ASN A 80 20.79 18.15 24.64
CA ASN A 80 20.78 18.32 26.10
C ASN A 80 19.45 18.85 26.65
N ASP A 81 18.57 19.38 25.78
CA ASP A 81 17.22 19.84 26.13
C ASP A 81 16.13 18.76 25.97
N GLY A 82 16.51 17.51 25.69
CA GLY A 82 15.61 16.37 25.53
C GLY A 82 14.94 16.26 24.16
N THR A 83 15.29 17.12 23.20
CA THR A 83 14.75 17.05 21.83
C THR A 83 15.37 15.89 21.07
N HIS A 84 14.53 14.99 20.54
CA HIS A 84 14.96 13.88 19.69
C HIS A 84 13.96 13.57 18.55
N VAL A 85 14.37 12.81 17.53
CA VAL A 85 13.42 12.17 16.59
C VAL A 85 13.04 10.81 17.14
N ASP A 86 11.74 10.53 17.26
CA ASP A 86 11.26 9.23 17.71
C ASP A 86 11.04 8.29 16.52
N PHE A 87 12.06 7.47 16.22
CA PHE A 87 12.02 6.49 15.12
C PHE A 87 11.07 5.31 15.38
N ASN A 88 10.48 5.19 16.58
CA ASN A 88 9.47 4.15 16.85
C ASN A 88 8.06 4.58 16.40
N VAL A 89 7.89 5.85 16.04
CA VAL A 89 6.66 6.40 15.47
C VAL A 89 7.00 6.97 14.10
N PHE A 90 6.40 6.42 13.04
CA PHE A 90 6.65 6.90 11.68
C PHE A 90 5.43 6.72 10.79
N SER A 91 5.30 7.57 9.77
CA SER A 91 4.27 7.40 8.73
C SER A 91 4.55 6.19 7.86
N GLN A 92 3.51 5.72 7.15
CA GLN A 92 3.72 4.87 5.98
C GLN A 92 4.73 5.50 5.00
N THR A 93 5.33 4.66 4.16
CA THR A 93 6.19 5.12 3.08
C THR A 93 5.34 5.84 2.02
N VAL A 94 5.71 7.07 1.70
CA VAL A 94 5.05 7.90 0.68
C VAL A 94 5.92 7.91 -0.57
N ALA A 95 5.36 7.55 -1.72
CA ALA A 95 6.05 7.71 -3.00
C ALA A 95 5.97 9.17 -3.46
N LEU A 96 7.10 9.71 -3.94
CA LEU A 96 7.20 11.10 -4.40
C LEU A 96 6.85 11.23 -5.89
N PRO A 97 6.28 12.37 -6.35
CA PRO A 97 5.88 12.57 -7.75
C PRO A 97 7.03 12.44 -8.76
N GLU A 98 8.20 12.94 -8.41
CA GLU A 98 9.44 12.82 -9.19
C GLU A 98 10.10 11.43 -9.11
N GLY A 99 9.46 10.50 -8.40
CA GLY A 99 9.98 9.20 -8.03
C GLY A 99 10.79 9.25 -6.72
N GLY A 100 10.96 8.09 -6.10
CA GLY A 100 11.59 7.98 -4.79
C GLY A 100 10.56 7.87 -3.67
N TYR A 101 11.03 7.98 -2.43
CA TYR A 101 10.24 7.64 -1.26
C TYR A 101 10.51 8.59 -0.10
N ALA A 102 9.51 8.83 0.74
CA ALA A 102 9.61 9.62 1.95
C ALA A 102 8.93 8.95 3.14
N VAL A 103 9.44 9.21 4.33
CA VAL A 103 8.86 8.81 5.61
C VAL A 103 8.86 10.01 6.56
N LEU A 104 7.77 10.20 7.29
CA LEU A 104 7.63 11.25 8.29
C LEU A 104 7.87 10.68 9.70
N PHE A 105 8.65 11.40 10.50
CA PHE A 105 8.93 11.08 11.89
C PHE A 105 8.58 12.28 12.78
N PRO A 106 8.03 12.07 14.00
CA PRO A 106 7.85 13.15 14.94
C PRO A 106 9.19 13.57 15.54
N VAL A 107 9.40 14.88 15.64
CA VAL A 107 10.41 15.47 16.51
C VAL A 107 9.77 15.70 17.86
N VAL A 108 10.31 15.09 18.91
CA VAL A 108 9.73 15.01 20.25
C VAL A 108 10.61 15.77 21.25
N LYS A 109 9.99 16.51 22.16
CA LYS A 109 10.64 17.12 23.32
C LYS A 109 9.74 16.94 24.54
N ASN A 110 10.29 16.42 25.63
CA ASN A 110 9.53 16.14 26.87
C ASN A 110 8.23 15.38 26.57
N SER A 111 8.34 14.28 25.82
CA SER A 111 7.21 13.40 25.50
C SER A 111 6.08 14.04 24.68
N LYS A 112 6.33 15.17 24.01
CA LYS A 112 5.39 15.84 23.12
C LYS A 112 6.01 16.05 21.75
N THR A 113 5.26 15.77 20.70
CA THR A 113 5.66 16.16 19.35
C THR A 113 5.73 17.68 19.28
N ILE A 114 6.83 18.22 18.76
CA ILE A 114 7.07 19.66 18.56
C ILE A 114 7.28 20.01 17.09
N ASP A 115 7.64 19.04 16.25
CA ASP A 115 7.74 19.18 14.81
C ASP A 115 7.64 17.84 14.08
N ILE A 116 7.72 17.87 12.76
CA ILE A 116 7.72 16.68 11.91
C ILE A 116 8.97 16.72 11.03
N LEU A 117 9.79 15.67 11.10
CA LEU A 117 10.91 15.44 10.20
C LEU A 117 10.42 14.65 8.98
N ILE A 118 10.72 15.13 7.78
CA ILE A 118 10.59 14.35 6.54
C ILE A 118 11.98 13.86 6.12
N ALA A 119 12.11 12.54 5.99
CA ALA A 119 13.28 11.91 5.39
C ALA A 119 12.87 11.36 4.03
N SER A 120 13.59 11.74 2.98
CA SER A 120 13.32 11.33 1.59
C SER A 120 14.55 10.76 0.90
N ILE A 121 14.32 9.87 -0.05
CA ILE A 121 15.33 9.29 -0.93
C ILE A 121 14.83 9.41 -2.37
N ASP A 122 15.70 9.86 -3.28
CA ASP A 122 15.35 9.95 -4.70
C ASP A 122 15.18 8.56 -5.35
N LYS A 123 14.56 8.54 -6.54
CA LYS A 123 14.28 7.30 -7.29
C LYS A 123 15.50 6.42 -7.55
N ASP A 124 16.68 7.04 -7.67
CA ASP A 124 17.93 6.36 -8.00
C ASP A 124 18.67 5.90 -6.73
N VAL A 125 18.17 6.24 -5.54
CA VAL A 125 18.75 5.87 -4.24
C VAL A 125 20.15 6.47 -4.05
N LYS A 126 20.35 7.68 -4.59
CA LYS A 126 21.64 8.39 -4.61
C LYS A 126 21.61 9.67 -3.77
N LYS A 127 20.43 10.24 -3.52
CA LYS A 127 20.28 11.51 -2.81
C LYS A 127 19.29 11.38 -1.67
N LEU A 128 19.77 11.69 -0.47
CA LEU A 128 19.00 11.73 0.76
C LEU A 128 18.59 13.18 1.07
N GLY A 129 17.29 13.41 1.29
CA GLY A 129 16.72 14.66 1.78
C GLY A 129 16.29 14.51 3.24
N ILE A 130 16.61 15.50 4.08
CA ILE A 130 16.24 15.52 5.50
C ILE A 130 15.82 16.95 5.84
N HIS A 131 14.54 17.15 6.09
CA HIS A 131 13.97 18.47 6.30
C HIS A 131 12.92 18.44 7.41
N LEU A 132 12.63 19.60 8.01
CA LEU A 132 11.40 19.77 8.77
C LEU A 132 10.25 20.00 7.80
N LEU A 133 9.10 19.41 8.09
CA LEU A 133 7.89 19.63 7.31
C LEU A 133 7.41 21.06 7.50
N ASP A 134 7.12 21.75 6.39
CA ASP A 134 6.65 23.12 6.45
C ASP A 134 5.28 23.19 7.14
N LYS A 135 5.16 24.06 8.16
CA LYS A 135 3.94 24.25 8.94
C LYS A 135 2.82 24.93 8.15
N SER A 136 3.15 25.52 7.00
CA SER A 136 2.20 26.21 6.13
C SER A 136 1.37 25.27 5.24
N ILE A 137 1.78 24.00 5.09
CA ILE A 137 0.99 23.05 4.29
C ILE A 137 -0.33 22.74 5.00
N ALA A 138 -1.42 22.65 4.23
CA ALA A 138 -2.76 22.48 4.78
C ALA A 138 -2.89 21.23 5.68
N GLN A 139 -2.10 20.20 5.40
CA GLN A 139 -2.14 18.91 6.08
C GLN A 139 -1.32 18.90 7.38
N TYR A 140 -0.46 19.90 7.63
CA TYR A 140 0.50 19.83 8.75
C TYR A 140 -0.20 19.56 10.08
N ALA A 141 -1.29 20.26 10.36
CA ALA A 141 -2.04 20.13 11.62
C ALA A 141 -2.56 18.71 11.85
N ASP A 142 -3.08 18.07 10.79
CA ASP A 142 -3.64 16.72 10.87
C ASP A 142 -2.53 15.67 11.08
N ILE A 143 -1.45 15.78 10.31
CA ILE A 143 -0.27 14.90 10.44
C ILE A 143 0.32 15.02 11.84
N PHE A 144 0.49 16.27 12.31
CA PHE A 144 1.04 16.56 13.62
C PHE A 144 0.17 15.97 14.73
N LYS A 145 -1.16 16.12 14.62
CA LYS A 145 -2.11 15.55 15.58
C LYS A 145 -1.98 14.03 15.66
N ILE A 146 -1.97 13.32 14.52
CA ILE A 146 -1.85 11.85 14.45
C ILE A 146 -0.54 11.39 15.09
N LEU A 147 0.58 11.99 14.69
CA LEU A 147 1.89 11.64 15.23
C LEU A 147 1.98 11.91 16.74
N ASN A 148 1.45 13.04 17.20
CA ASN A 148 1.43 13.39 18.63
C ASN A 148 0.57 12.42 19.45
N GLU A 149 -0.60 12.02 18.95
CA GLU A 149 -1.43 11.01 19.61
C GLU A 149 -0.71 9.66 19.71
N ARG A 150 0.05 9.26 18.68
CA ARG A 150 0.82 8.01 18.71
C ARG A 150 2.00 8.07 19.66
N VAL A 151 2.78 9.16 19.65
CA VAL A 151 3.88 9.36 20.62
C VAL A 151 3.35 9.22 22.05
N ARG A 152 2.19 9.83 22.37
CA ARG A 152 1.56 9.70 23.68
C ARG A 152 1.14 8.28 24.01
N LYS A 153 0.57 7.54 23.05
CA LYS A 153 0.20 6.13 23.24
C LYS A 153 1.44 5.26 23.49
N ASN A 154 2.50 5.45 22.73
CA ASN A 154 3.75 4.68 22.89
C ASN A 154 4.39 4.90 24.25
N LEU A 155 4.37 6.12 24.78
CA LEU A 155 4.88 6.42 26.13
C LEU A 155 4.10 5.70 27.24
N ASN A 156 2.78 5.57 27.08
CA ASN A 156 1.95 4.82 28.03
C ASN A 156 2.17 3.30 27.95
N LEU A 157 2.82 2.82 26.89
CA LEU A 157 3.13 1.40 26.65
C LEU A 157 4.55 1.01 27.07
N GLU A 158 5.35 1.92 27.65
CA GLU A 158 6.73 1.65 28.09
C GLU A 158 6.87 0.55 29.17
N THR A 159 5.77 -0.05 29.65
CA THR A 159 5.83 -1.31 30.39
C THR A 159 6.10 -2.56 29.53
N SER A 160 6.10 -2.45 28.19
CA SER A 160 6.44 -3.55 27.27
C SER A 160 7.46 -3.11 26.21
N ARG A 161 8.75 -3.30 26.48
CA ARG A 161 9.85 -3.01 25.54
C ARG A 161 9.77 -3.92 24.30
N GLY A 162 9.78 -3.33 23.10
CA GLY A 162 10.25 -3.99 21.88
C GLY A 162 9.37 -3.91 20.63
N THR A 163 8.13 -3.41 20.72
CA THR A 163 7.21 -3.42 19.59
C THR A 163 7.33 -2.15 18.75
N ILE A 164 7.65 -2.30 17.46
CA ILE A 164 7.62 -1.21 16.48
C ILE A 164 6.17 -0.88 16.19
N HIS A 165 5.80 0.40 16.24
CA HIS A 165 4.44 0.85 16.01
C HIS A 165 4.35 1.68 14.74
N GLU A 166 4.11 1.02 13.61
CA GLU A 166 3.67 1.70 12.39
C GLU A 166 2.37 2.46 12.69
N ILE A 167 2.25 3.69 12.18
CA ILE A 167 1.04 4.48 12.35
C ILE A 167 0.10 4.25 11.18
N ASP A 168 -1.17 4.49 11.47
CA ASP A 168 -2.21 4.60 10.48
C ASP A 168 -1.79 5.49 9.29
N PRO A 169 -1.87 5.00 8.04
CA PRO A 169 -1.72 5.75 6.80
C PRO A 169 -2.13 7.21 6.89
N VAL A 170 -1.11 8.06 6.91
CA VAL A 170 -1.29 9.49 6.68
C VAL A 170 -1.38 9.66 5.17
N ILE A 171 -2.59 9.84 4.66
CA ILE A 171 -2.78 10.30 3.28
C ILE A 171 -2.37 11.77 3.27
N ILE A 172 -1.22 12.07 2.68
CA ILE A 172 -0.86 13.45 2.33
C ILE A 172 -1.44 13.67 0.93
N PRO A 173 -2.60 14.31 0.76
CA PRO A 173 -3.03 14.73 -0.56
C PRO A 173 -2.00 15.73 -1.10
N TRP A 174 -1.11 15.23 -1.95
CA TRP A 174 -0.17 16.07 -2.68
C TRP A 174 -0.96 16.87 -3.72
N ASN A 175 -1.06 18.18 -3.51
CA ASN A 175 -1.62 19.09 -4.50
C ASN A 175 -0.49 19.93 -5.12
N PRO A 176 -0.01 19.60 -6.34
CA PRO A 176 1.03 20.37 -7.01
C PRO A 176 0.61 21.80 -7.39
N ASN A 177 -0.68 22.16 -7.26
CA ASN A 177 -1.23 23.45 -7.65
C ASN A 177 -1.38 24.47 -6.50
N HIS A 178 -1.04 24.12 -5.26
CA HIS A 178 -0.88 25.14 -4.22
C HIS A 178 0.53 25.70 -4.31
N GLY A 179 0.63 26.94 -4.82
CA GLY A 179 1.86 27.69 -5.09
C GLY A 179 2.77 28.02 -3.89
N GLY A 180 2.82 27.16 -2.87
CA GLY A 180 3.98 27.01 -2.00
C GLY A 180 5.00 26.14 -2.73
N GLY A 181 5.55 26.65 -3.83
CA GLY A 181 6.60 25.96 -4.57
C GLY A 181 7.74 25.63 -3.61
N TRP A 182 8.10 24.34 -3.53
CA TRP A 182 9.35 23.88 -2.93
C TRP A 182 10.51 24.45 -3.74
N THR A 183 10.81 25.73 -3.50
CA THR A 183 11.98 26.44 -4.01
C THR A 183 13.06 26.34 -2.95
N GLY A 184 13.35 25.11 -2.52
CA GLY A 184 14.67 24.76 -2.00
C GLY A 184 15.64 24.91 -3.16
N GLY A 185 16.08 26.14 -3.40
CA GLY A 185 16.92 26.51 -4.53
C GLY A 185 18.21 25.69 -4.54
N PHE A 186 18.26 24.70 -5.43
CA PHE A 186 19.51 24.32 -6.06
C PHE A 186 19.68 25.27 -7.24
N GLY A 187 20.59 26.23 -7.08
CA GLY A 187 20.69 27.39 -7.95
C GLY A 187 20.99 27.06 -9.41
N GLY A 188 20.43 27.88 -10.30
CA GLY A 188 20.94 28.12 -11.65
C GLY A 188 19.88 28.11 -12.76
N GLY A 189 19.50 29.29 -13.25
CA GLY A 189 18.99 29.47 -14.62
C GLY A 189 17.60 30.08 -14.74
N SER A 190 17.56 31.36 -15.13
CA SER A 190 16.38 32.14 -15.50
C SER A 190 15.76 31.69 -16.83
N GLY A 191 14.43 31.72 -16.95
CA GLY A 191 13.75 31.62 -18.25
C GLY A 191 12.24 31.82 -18.14
N SER A 192 11.78 32.99 -18.58
CA SER A 192 10.40 33.48 -18.62
C SER A 192 9.54 32.86 -19.73
N GLY A 193 8.22 32.80 -19.54
CA GLY A 193 7.26 32.77 -20.66
C GLY A 193 5.97 31.98 -20.39
N GLY A 194 4.87 32.70 -20.15
CA GLY A 194 3.53 32.14 -19.96
C GLY A 194 2.78 31.84 -21.26
N GLY A 195 1.71 31.05 -21.12
CA GLY A 195 0.72 30.80 -22.17
C GLY A 195 -0.35 29.84 -21.63
N GLY A 196 -1.57 30.32 -21.44
CA GLY A 196 -2.71 29.47 -21.10
C GLY A 196 -3.13 28.66 -22.32
N SER A 197 -3.25 27.34 -22.16
CA SER A 197 -3.76 26.42 -23.17
C SER A 197 -5.10 25.82 -22.73
N GLU A 198 -6.04 25.83 -23.66
CA GLU A 198 -7.30 25.06 -23.65
C GLU A 198 -7.07 23.58 -23.30
N PRO A 199 -8.07 22.86 -22.75
CA PRO A 199 -7.89 21.48 -22.33
C PRO A 199 -7.57 20.60 -23.54
N THR A 200 -6.37 20.03 -23.51
CA THR A 200 -5.91 19.05 -24.50
C THR A 200 -6.53 17.68 -24.20
N CYS A 201 -6.51 16.79 -25.20
CA CYS A 201 -6.98 15.39 -25.21
C CYS A 201 -6.67 14.52 -23.96
N SER A 202 -5.82 15.00 -23.05
CA SER A 202 -5.46 14.40 -21.77
C SER A 202 -6.64 14.24 -20.79
N GLU A 203 -7.64 15.13 -20.79
CA GLU A 203 -8.72 15.06 -19.79
C GLU A 203 -9.76 13.98 -20.12
N VAL A 204 -10.01 13.73 -21.41
CA VAL A 204 -10.93 12.65 -21.87
C VAL A 204 -10.31 11.25 -21.63
N TYR A 205 -8.98 11.14 -21.64
CA TYR A 205 -8.26 9.89 -21.36
C TYR A 205 -8.39 9.42 -19.90
N ARG A 206 -8.63 10.33 -18.94
CA ARG A 206 -8.79 9.99 -17.52
C ARG A 206 -10.07 9.22 -17.20
N MET A 207 -11.11 9.34 -18.02
CA MET A 207 -12.36 8.58 -17.81
C MET A 207 -12.29 7.21 -18.48
N ALA A 208 -11.60 7.08 -19.62
CA ALA A 208 -11.45 5.81 -20.33
C ALA A 208 -10.47 4.82 -19.65
N THR A 209 -9.50 5.32 -18.88
CA THR A 209 -8.49 4.48 -18.21
C THR A 209 -8.99 3.74 -16.97
N GLN A 210 -10.14 4.13 -16.40
CA GLN A 210 -10.72 3.41 -15.26
C GLN A 210 -11.31 2.06 -15.67
N GLU A 211 -11.69 1.89 -16.95
CA GLU A 211 -12.13 0.60 -17.51
C GLU A 211 -10.99 -0.21 -18.15
N SER A 212 -9.88 0.42 -18.53
CA SER A 212 -8.72 -0.30 -19.12
C SER A 212 -7.85 -1.03 -18.10
N LEU A 213 -8.19 -0.99 -16.81
CA LEU A 213 -7.40 -1.55 -15.69
C LEU A 213 -7.36 -3.10 -15.65
N PHE A 214 -8.16 -3.79 -16.48
CA PHE A 214 -8.12 -5.25 -16.63
C PHE A 214 -7.41 -5.73 -17.91
N GLY A 215 -6.66 -4.84 -18.57
CA GLY A 215 -5.61 -5.25 -19.48
C GLY A 215 -6.08 -6.04 -20.71
N ARG A 216 -6.93 -5.47 -21.57
CA ARG A 216 -7.07 -5.96 -22.97
C ARG A 216 -7.78 -5.07 -23.98
N LEU A 217 -7.86 -3.75 -23.77
CA LEU A 217 -8.21 -2.86 -24.89
C LEU A 217 -6.92 -2.35 -25.55
N PRO A 218 -6.74 -2.52 -26.88
CA PRO A 218 -5.67 -1.82 -27.57
C PRO A 218 -5.84 -0.31 -27.33
N PRO A 219 -4.75 0.46 -27.21
CA PRO A 219 -4.87 1.91 -27.09
C PRO A 219 -5.74 2.38 -28.26
N ALA A 220 -6.85 3.05 -27.94
CA ALA A 220 -7.70 3.65 -28.96
C ALA A 220 -6.79 4.49 -29.86
N GLN A 221 -6.63 4.05 -31.11
CA GLN A 221 -5.85 4.81 -32.07
C GLN A 221 -6.56 6.14 -32.23
N CYS A 222 -5.92 7.21 -31.76
CA CYS A 222 -6.31 8.56 -32.13
C CYS A 222 -6.13 8.64 -33.64
N ILE A 223 -7.22 8.46 -34.39
CA ILE A 223 -7.24 8.78 -35.80
C ILE A 223 -7.17 10.30 -35.85
N ASP A 224 -6.04 10.84 -36.31
CA ASP A 224 -5.92 12.27 -36.59
C ASP A 224 -7.09 12.68 -37.49
N PRO A 225 -7.84 13.74 -37.16
CA PRO A 225 -8.92 14.20 -38.02
C PRO A 225 -8.30 14.73 -39.31
N VAL A 226 -8.29 13.89 -40.34
CA VAL A 226 -8.03 14.33 -41.72
C VAL A 226 -9.10 15.36 -42.06
N GLY A 227 -8.64 16.57 -42.39
CA GLY A 227 -9.46 17.77 -42.49
C GLY A 227 -10.71 17.60 -43.35
N GLY A 228 -11.84 18.04 -42.79
CA GLY A 228 -13.10 18.17 -43.48
C GLY A 228 -14.13 18.77 -42.55
N GLY A 229 -14.42 20.05 -42.72
CA GLY A 229 -15.40 20.78 -41.90
C GLY A 229 -16.77 20.11 -41.96
N GLY A 230 -17.22 19.61 -40.81
CA GLY A 230 -18.54 19.04 -40.62
C GLY A 230 -18.84 18.96 -39.13
N ASN A 231 -19.68 19.87 -38.64
CA ASN A 231 -20.20 19.87 -37.28
C ASN A 231 -21.03 18.61 -37.05
N GLY A 232 -20.43 17.62 -36.40
CA GLY A 232 -21.10 16.38 -36.03
C GLY A 232 -20.05 15.35 -35.63
N SER A 233 -19.42 15.53 -34.46
CA SER A 233 -18.62 14.45 -33.89
C SER A 233 -19.52 13.21 -33.77
N PRO A 234 -19.22 12.11 -34.48
CA PRO A 234 -19.98 10.88 -34.31
C PRO A 234 -19.82 10.46 -32.86
N ALA A 235 -20.94 10.31 -32.14
CA ALA A 235 -20.93 9.73 -30.82
C ALA A 235 -20.34 8.32 -30.97
N PHE A 236 -19.14 8.10 -30.41
CA PHE A 236 -18.60 6.76 -30.30
C PHE A 236 -19.62 5.92 -29.51
N PRO A 237 -20.05 4.76 -30.02
CA PRO A 237 -20.93 3.89 -29.25
C PRO A 237 -20.21 3.55 -27.96
N THR A 238 -20.76 4.00 -26.83
CA THR A 238 -20.28 3.58 -25.52
C THR A 238 -20.55 2.09 -25.41
N LEU A 239 -19.50 1.29 -25.24
CA LEU A 239 -19.68 -0.12 -24.92
C LEU A 239 -20.44 -0.20 -23.58
N PRO A 240 -21.45 -1.06 -23.47
CA PRO A 240 -22.11 -1.28 -22.18
C PRO A 240 -21.05 -1.75 -21.17
N PRO A 241 -21.13 -1.32 -19.91
CA PRO A 241 -20.21 -1.77 -18.88
C PRO A 241 -20.17 -3.31 -18.86
N PRO A 242 -18.98 -3.93 -18.80
CA PRO A 242 -18.88 -5.38 -18.80
C PRO A 242 -19.66 -5.96 -17.63
N ASP A 243 -20.41 -7.01 -17.90
CA ASP A 243 -21.23 -7.68 -16.89
C ASP A 243 -20.36 -8.28 -15.77
N PRO A 244 -20.94 -8.53 -14.59
CA PRO A 244 -20.19 -9.06 -13.44
C PRO A 244 -19.45 -10.38 -13.70
N CYS A 245 -19.99 -11.30 -14.52
CA CYS A 245 -19.31 -12.55 -14.86
C CYS A 245 -18.08 -12.30 -15.75
N SER A 246 -18.19 -11.43 -16.75
CA SER A 246 -17.04 -11.02 -17.58
C SER A 246 -15.93 -10.41 -16.71
N ARG A 247 -16.28 -9.56 -15.73
CA ARG A 247 -15.30 -8.97 -14.81
C ARG A 247 -14.66 -9.98 -13.87
N LEU A 248 -15.44 -10.96 -13.39
CA LEU A 248 -14.90 -12.05 -12.58
C LEU A 248 -13.91 -12.89 -13.40
N LYS A 249 -14.21 -13.13 -14.68
CA LYS A 249 -13.29 -13.80 -15.61
C LYS A 249 -12.00 -13.01 -15.80
N ASP A 250 -12.08 -11.70 -16.02
CA ASP A 250 -10.90 -10.84 -16.18
C ASP A 250 -10.06 -10.77 -14.90
N GLN A 251 -10.71 -10.62 -13.74
CA GLN A 251 -10.03 -10.64 -12.44
C GLN A 251 -9.30 -11.96 -12.20
N LYS A 252 -9.87 -13.09 -12.63
CA LYS A 252 -9.20 -14.39 -12.50
C LYS A 252 -8.05 -14.58 -13.47
N GLN A 253 -7.85 -13.70 -14.44
CA GLN A 253 -6.65 -13.66 -15.28
C GLN A 253 -5.58 -12.70 -14.72
N ASP A 254 -5.88 -11.95 -13.65
CA ASP A 254 -4.89 -11.10 -12.98
C ASP A 254 -3.96 -11.97 -12.12
N ASP A 255 -2.68 -12.02 -12.50
CA ASP A 255 -1.64 -12.80 -11.82
C ASP A 255 -1.54 -12.46 -10.32
N LYS A 256 -1.76 -11.20 -9.93
CA LYS A 256 -1.71 -10.77 -8.52
C LYS A 256 -2.94 -11.24 -7.75
N TYR A 257 -4.11 -11.23 -8.40
CA TYR A 257 -5.32 -11.83 -7.83
C TYR A 257 -5.11 -13.32 -7.58
N GLN A 258 -4.66 -14.06 -8.59
CA GLN A 258 -4.38 -15.50 -8.47
C GLN A 258 -3.35 -15.80 -7.40
N ALA A 259 -2.26 -15.04 -7.33
CA ALA A 259 -1.24 -15.21 -6.29
C ALA A 259 -1.81 -14.96 -4.89
N SER A 260 -2.66 -13.94 -4.73
CA SER A 260 -3.32 -13.62 -3.46
C SER A 260 -4.32 -14.70 -3.06
N GLU A 261 -5.15 -15.17 -3.99
CA GLU A 261 -6.10 -16.26 -3.75
C GLU A 261 -5.38 -17.57 -3.38
N ASN A 262 -4.33 -17.94 -4.12
CA ASN A 262 -3.53 -19.13 -3.84
C ASN A 262 -2.84 -19.04 -2.48
N TYR A 263 -2.33 -17.86 -2.11
CA TYR A 263 -1.81 -17.63 -0.76
C TYR A 263 -2.88 -17.91 0.30
N LEU A 264 -4.09 -17.36 0.14
CA LEU A 264 -5.18 -17.54 1.10
C LEU A 264 -5.64 -19.01 1.21
N LYS A 265 -5.59 -19.78 0.12
CA LYS A 265 -5.84 -21.23 0.16
C LYS A 265 -4.85 -21.97 1.06
N THR A 266 -3.60 -21.50 1.16
CA THR A 266 -2.62 -22.09 2.09
C THR A 266 -2.90 -21.77 3.57
N LYS A 267 -3.85 -20.87 3.85
CA LYS A 267 -4.15 -20.33 5.18
C LYS A 267 -5.39 -20.90 5.85
N LEU A 268 -6.08 -21.83 5.18
CA LEU A 268 -7.30 -22.44 5.70
C LEU A 268 -7.09 -23.26 6.99
N ASN A 269 -5.87 -23.73 7.23
CA ASN A 269 -5.50 -24.48 8.43
C ASN A 269 -4.85 -23.63 9.54
N ASP A 270 -4.71 -22.32 9.34
CA ASP A 270 -4.17 -21.42 10.36
C ASP A 270 -5.21 -21.18 11.47
N THR A 271 -4.82 -20.57 12.60
CA THR A 271 -5.74 -20.24 13.70
C THR A 271 -6.28 -18.81 13.64
N SER A 272 -5.98 -18.10 12.56
CA SER A 272 -6.39 -16.72 12.33
C SER A 272 -6.62 -16.48 10.86
N GLU A 273 -7.46 -15.50 10.55
CA GLU A 273 -7.71 -15.09 9.17
C GLU A 273 -6.44 -14.46 8.56
N SER A 274 -6.31 -14.57 7.24
CA SER A 274 -5.29 -13.89 6.44
C SER A 274 -6.01 -13.15 5.32
N GLY A 275 -5.47 -12.02 4.86
CA GLY A 275 -6.18 -11.24 3.86
C GLY A 275 -5.32 -10.29 3.06
N PHE A 276 -5.94 -9.73 2.03
CA PHE A 276 -5.39 -8.69 1.17
C PHE A 276 -6.39 -7.57 1.01
N ARG A 277 -5.87 -6.36 0.94
CA ARG A 277 -6.58 -5.18 0.48
C ARG A 277 -6.17 -4.85 -0.94
N VAL A 278 -7.17 -4.61 -1.78
CA VAL A 278 -7.00 -4.30 -3.19
C VAL A 278 -7.39 -2.85 -3.45
N GLY A 279 -6.44 -2.08 -3.97
CA GLY A 279 -6.62 -0.65 -4.20
C GLY A 279 -6.14 -0.20 -5.58
N LEU A 280 -6.76 0.87 -6.07
CA LEU A 280 -6.30 1.57 -7.27
C LEU A 280 -4.89 2.13 -7.03
N PRO A 281 -4.08 2.25 -8.09
CA PRO A 281 -2.82 2.97 -8.01
C PRO A 281 -3.05 4.39 -7.45
N VAL A 282 -2.26 4.79 -6.47
CA VAL A 282 -2.38 6.14 -5.91
C VAL A 282 -1.86 7.16 -6.93
N PRO A 283 -2.64 8.18 -7.33
CA PRO A 283 -2.18 9.18 -8.28
C PRO A 283 -0.86 9.84 -7.83
N GLY A 284 0.12 9.88 -8.73
CA GLY A 284 1.45 10.45 -8.45
C GLY A 284 2.41 9.54 -7.67
N SER A 285 2.02 8.30 -7.32
CA SER A 285 2.89 7.36 -6.59
C SER A 285 3.84 6.55 -7.47
N GLY A 286 3.73 6.66 -8.80
CA GLY A 286 4.45 5.80 -9.75
C GLY A 286 3.92 4.36 -9.82
N GLN A 287 2.88 4.01 -9.06
CA GLN A 287 2.20 2.72 -9.18
C GLN A 287 1.47 2.63 -10.53
N ALA A 288 1.78 1.59 -11.30
CA ALA A 288 1.20 1.38 -12.63
C ALA A 288 0.01 0.41 -12.65
N SER A 289 -0.24 -0.30 -11.54
CA SER A 289 -1.27 -1.35 -11.46
C SER A 289 -1.92 -1.39 -10.09
N ASN A 290 -3.03 -2.11 -9.99
CA ASN A 290 -3.70 -2.35 -8.71
C ASN A 290 -2.74 -2.95 -7.69
N GLN A 291 -2.88 -2.50 -6.45
CA GLN A 291 -2.06 -2.91 -5.33
C GLN A 291 -2.80 -3.99 -4.55
N TYR A 292 -2.12 -5.10 -4.27
CA TYR A 292 -2.59 -6.17 -3.39
C TYR A 292 -1.74 -6.15 -2.14
N GLN A 293 -2.21 -5.47 -1.11
CA GLN A 293 -1.49 -5.31 0.14
C GLN A 293 -1.97 -6.36 1.13
N GLN A 294 -1.06 -7.22 1.59
CA GLN A 294 -1.37 -8.17 2.65
C GLN A 294 -1.78 -7.42 3.93
N LEU A 295 -2.83 -7.92 4.58
CA LEU A 295 -3.36 -7.41 5.82
C LEU A 295 -2.78 -8.16 7.02
N SER A 296 -2.67 -7.45 8.13
CA SER A 296 -2.27 -8.00 9.43
C SER A 296 -3.49 -8.22 10.33
N ASN A 297 -3.37 -9.14 11.27
CA ASN A 297 -4.36 -9.31 12.33
C ASN A 297 -4.43 -8.07 13.23
N THR A 298 -5.61 -7.83 13.78
CA THR A 298 -5.79 -6.89 14.87
C THR A 298 -5.02 -7.41 16.09
N PRO A 299 -4.19 -6.59 16.76
CA PRO A 299 -3.41 -7.04 17.90
C PRO A 299 -4.27 -7.72 18.99
N GLY A 300 -3.92 -8.96 19.33
CA GLY A 300 -4.62 -9.73 20.36
C GLY A 300 -5.92 -10.40 19.89
N THR A 301 -6.23 -10.38 18.59
CA THR A 301 -7.40 -11.08 18.03
C THR A 301 -6.99 -11.98 16.87
N ASN A 302 -7.93 -12.82 16.42
CA ASN A 302 -7.78 -13.68 15.24
C ASN A 302 -8.43 -13.06 13.98
N GLN A 303 -8.84 -11.79 14.06
CA GLN A 303 -9.55 -11.05 13.01
C GLN A 303 -8.60 -10.09 12.31
N LEU A 304 -8.83 -9.87 11.02
CA LEU A 304 -8.05 -8.91 10.23
C LEU A 304 -8.46 -7.46 10.54
N ASP A 305 -7.47 -6.57 10.52
CA ASP A 305 -7.73 -5.12 10.51
C ASP A 305 -8.01 -4.67 9.05
N PHE A 306 -9.29 -4.65 8.70
CA PHE A 306 -9.76 -4.23 7.37
C PHE A 306 -9.82 -2.72 7.23
N LYS A 307 -8.67 -2.05 7.37
CA LYS A 307 -8.61 -0.61 7.14
C LYS A 307 -8.89 -0.29 5.67
N ILE A 308 -9.89 0.54 5.39
CA ILE A 308 -10.26 0.98 4.04
C ILE A 308 -9.62 2.35 3.75
N PHE A 309 -8.97 2.48 2.59
CA PHE A 309 -8.50 3.77 2.06
C PHE A 309 -9.39 4.28 0.94
N ASN A 310 -9.23 5.55 0.62
CA ASN A 310 -9.91 6.19 -0.50
C ASN A 310 -9.70 5.50 -1.86
N THR A 311 -8.60 4.74 -2.04
CA THR A 311 -8.33 3.95 -3.25
C THR A 311 -8.79 2.51 -3.17
N THR A 312 -9.25 2.04 -2.01
CA THR A 312 -9.62 0.64 -1.78
C THR A 312 -10.93 0.30 -2.46
N PHE A 313 -10.93 -0.77 -3.24
CA PHE A 313 -12.12 -1.28 -3.91
C PHE A 313 -12.34 -2.78 -3.68
N GLY A 314 -11.31 -3.52 -3.29
CA GLY A 314 -11.42 -4.96 -3.05
C GLY A 314 -10.88 -5.37 -1.69
N ILE A 315 -11.49 -6.39 -1.10
CA ILE A 315 -10.92 -7.14 0.03
C ILE A 315 -10.96 -8.62 -0.31
N MET A 316 -9.92 -9.34 0.09
CA MET A 316 -9.85 -10.80 0.02
C MET A 316 -9.43 -11.31 1.39
N HIS A 317 -10.06 -12.36 1.91
CA HIS A 317 -9.58 -13.02 3.13
C HIS A 317 -9.93 -14.50 3.19
N SER A 318 -9.28 -15.22 4.09
CA SER A 318 -9.49 -16.65 4.32
C SER A 318 -10.31 -16.88 5.58
N HIS A 319 -11.32 -17.74 5.51
CA HIS A 319 -11.90 -18.35 6.69
C HIS A 319 -11.19 -19.67 6.99
N TYR A 320 -10.55 -19.76 8.15
CA TYR A 320 -9.90 -20.99 8.59
C TYR A 320 -10.91 -22.00 9.15
N ASN A 321 -10.44 -23.23 9.37
CA ASN A 321 -11.27 -24.35 9.81
C ASN A 321 -12.00 -24.07 11.12
N GLY A 322 -13.33 -24.22 11.08
CA GLY A 322 -14.21 -23.93 12.20
C GLY A 322 -14.92 -22.58 12.13
N LEU A 323 -14.56 -21.72 11.17
CA LEU A 323 -15.39 -20.57 10.80
C LEU A 323 -16.51 -20.99 9.82
N ILE A 324 -17.50 -20.12 9.68
CA ILE A 324 -18.60 -20.32 8.72
C ILE A 324 -17.99 -20.34 7.31
N PRO A 325 -18.20 -21.40 6.48
CA PRO A 325 -17.53 -21.53 5.18
C PRO A 325 -18.23 -20.74 4.07
N ILE A 326 -18.66 -19.51 4.37
CA ILE A 326 -19.17 -18.46 3.49
C ILE A 326 -19.04 -17.11 4.23
N PHE A 327 -19.48 -16.00 3.64
CA PHE A 327 -19.53 -14.69 4.28
C PHE A 327 -20.30 -14.68 5.61
N SER A 328 -19.76 -13.96 6.58
CA SER A 328 -20.42 -13.55 7.81
C SER A 328 -21.20 -12.23 7.61
N PRO A 329 -22.14 -11.89 8.51
CA PRO A 329 -22.72 -10.54 8.59
C PRO A 329 -21.67 -9.41 8.66
N GLY A 330 -20.53 -9.66 9.31
CA GLY A 330 -19.40 -8.72 9.35
C GLY A 330 -18.83 -8.45 7.96
N ASP A 331 -18.64 -9.48 7.15
CA ASP A 331 -18.13 -9.38 5.78
C ASP A 331 -19.09 -8.62 4.86
N VAL A 332 -20.39 -8.84 5.07
CA VAL A 332 -21.44 -8.12 4.33
C VAL A 332 -21.44 -6.63 4.69
N ASN A 333 -21.24 -6.29 5.97
CA ASN A 333 -21.10 -4.90 6.39
C ASN A 333 -19.80 -4.26 5.89
N LEU A 334 -18.71 -5.03 5.80
CA LEU A 334 -17.47 -4.61 5.16
C LEU A 334 -17.69 -4.31 3.67
N TYR A 335 -18.46 -5.15 2.97
CA TYR A 335 -18.85 -4.90 1.58
C TYR A 335 -19.65 -3.60 1.42
N ILE A 336 -20.62 -3.31 2.30
CA ILE A 336 -21.33 -2.02 2.32
C ILE A 336 -20.37 -0.84 2.52
N GLN A 337 -19.38 -0.98 3.42
CA GLN A 337 -18.36 0.04 3.64
C GLN A 337 -17.53 0.30 2.37
N LEU A 338 -17.14 -0.74 1.63
CA LEU A 338 -16.43 -0.60 0.36
C LEU A 338 -17.28 0.07 -0.72
N LEU A 339 -18.57 -0.27 -0.84
CA LEU A 339 -19.48 0.40 -1.78
C LEU A 339 -19.59 1.90 -1.48
N LYS A 340 -19.74 2.26 -0.20
CA LYS A 340 -19.77 3.67 0.23
C LYS A 340 -18.44 4.37 -0.03
N ASN A 341 -17.32 3.70 0.26
CA ASN A 341 -15.98 4.22 -0.03
C ASN A 341 -15.80 4.48 -1.53
N ALA A 342 -16.20 3.52 -2.37
CA ALA A 342 -16.08 3.62 -3.81
C ALA A 342 -16.87 4.82 -4.34
N LYS A 343 -18.14 4.94 -3.92
CA LYS A 343 -18.97 6.10 -4.27
C LYS A 343 -18.35 7.43 -3.83
N ASN A 344 -17.90 7.52 -2.59
CA ASN A 344 -17.32 8.75 -2.03
C ASN A 344 -16.02 9.18 -2.72
N ASN A 345 -15.30 8.24 -3.35
CA ASN A 345 -14.01 8.48 -3.98
C ASN A 345 -14.04 8.29 -5.51
N ASN A 346 -15.23 8.30 -6.12
CA ASN A 346 -15.41 8.16 -7.57
C ASN A 346 -14.74 6.89 -8.15
N ILE A 347 -14.77 5.80 -7.40
CA ILE A 347 -14.40 4.46 -7.88
C ILE A 347 -15.66 3.82 -8.45
N SER A 348 -15.56 3.25 -9.65
CA SER A 348 -16.66 2.50 -10.27
C SER A 348 -17.13 1.37 -9.34
N LEU A 349 -18.44 1.30 -9.07
CA LEU A 349 -19.02 0.25 -8.21
C LEU A 349 -18.79 -1.15 -8.79
N ASN A 350 -18.70 -1.27 -10.12
CA ASN A 350 -18.39 -2.52 -10.79
C ASN A 350 -17.01 -3.09 -10.41
N LEU A 351 -16.09 -2.25 -9.89
CA LEU A 351 -14.79 -2.71 -9.38
C LEU A 351 -14.90 -3.33 -8.00
N VAL A 352 -15.92 -2.98 -7.23
CA VAL A 352 -16.01 -3.32 -5.82
C VAL A 352 -16.23 -4.82 -5.64
N PHE A 353 -15.43 -5.45 -4.78
CA PHE A 353 -15.64 -6.84 -4.41
C PHE A 353 -15.14 -7.17 -3.00
N VAL A 354 -15.77 -8.18 -2.38
CA VAL A 354 -15.22 -8.85 -1.18
C VAL A 354 -15.15 -10.34 -1.49
N SER A 355 -13.98 -10.95 -1.29
CA SER A 355 -13.77 -12.37 -1.54
C SER A 355 -13.40 -13.11 -0.27
N VAL A 356 -14.09 -14.23 0.00
CA VAL A 356 -13.77 -15.14 1.10
C VAL A 356 -13.31 -16.47 0.52
N VAL A 357 -12.10 -16.88 0.86
CA VAL A 357 -11.53 -18.19 0.52
C VAL A 357 -11.78 -19.15 1.68
N THR A 358 -12.39 -20.29 1.37
CA THR A 358 -12.78 -21.33 2.35
C THR A 358 -12.34 -22.71 1.87
N GLU A 359 -12.46 -23.74 2.71
CA GLU A 359 -12.28 -25.13 2.28
C GLU A 359 -13.29 -25.57 1.20
N SER A 360 -14.49 -24.97 1.17
CA SER A 360 -15.54 -25.31 0.21
C SER A 360 -15.40 -24.60 -1.14
N GLY A 361 -14.42 -23.69 -1.26
CA GLY A 361 -14.21 -22.85 -2.43
C GLY A 361 -14.11 -21.36 -2.08
N THR A 362 -14.09 -20.53 -3.12
CA THR A 362 -14.01 -19.07 -3.00
C THR A 362 -15.38 -18.46 -3.27
N TYR A 363 -15.85 -17.61 -2.36
CA TYR A 363 -17.06 -16.81 -2.53
C TYR A 363 -16.68 -15.36 -2.82
N GLN A 364 -17.49 -14.66 -3.62
CA GLN A 364 -17.27 -13.25 -3.92
C GLN A 364 -18.59 -12.46 -3.94
N LEU A 365 -18.67 -11.40 -3.13
CA LEU A 365 -19.68 -10.34 -3.28
C LEU A 365 -19.15 -9.34 -4.31
N ARG A 366 -19.99 -8.93 -5.27
CA ARG A 366 -19.59 -7.94 -6.28
C ARG A 366 -20.58 -6.79 -6.36
N GLY A 367 -20.02 -5.59 -6.53
CA GLY A 367 -20.74 -4.37 -6.82
C GLY A 367 -21.12 -4.28 -8.28
N ASP A 368 -22.22 -3.59 -8.52
CA ASP A 368 -22.64 -3.13 -9.83
C ASP A 368 -23.10 -1.67 -9.74
N ASN A 369 -23.36 -1.04 -10.89
CA ASN A 369 -23.90 0.32 -10.94
C ASN A 369 -25.42 0.40 -10.67
N SER A 370 -26.10 -0.74 -10.47
CA SER A 370 -27.54 -0.79 -10.15
C SER A 370 -27.82 -0.63 -8.65
N ILE A 371 -26.84 -0.95 -7.81
CA ILE A 371 -26.92 -0.79 -6.35
C ILE A 371 -27.09 0.69 -5.96
N ASN A 372 -28.18 0.98 -5.26
CA ASN A 372 -28.39 2.29 -4.63
C ASN A 372 -27.64 2.39 -3.29
N VAL A 373 -26.36 2.80 -3.36
CA VAL A 373 -25.45 2.90 -2.20
C VAL A 373 -25.96 3.86 -1.09
N ASP A 374 -26.78 4.87 -1.43
CA ASP A 374 -27.33 5.80 -0.43
C ASP A 374 -28.41 5.16 0.42
N ALA A 375 -29.13 4.17 -0.12
CA ALA A 375 -30.16 3.44 0.60
C ALA A 375 -29.57 2.38 1.56
N LEU A 376 -28.30 2.05 1.42
CA LEU A 376 -27.64 1.05 2.27
C LEU A 376 -27.28 1.66 3.64
N ASN A 377 -27.65 0.96 4.71
CA ASN A 377 -27.26 1.31 6.07
C ASN A 377 -26.08 0.46 6.52
N MET A 378 -25.12 1.09 7.20
CA MET A 378 -24.09 0.34 7.92
C MET A 378 -24.66 -0.15 9.24
N TYR A 379 -24.20 -1.33 9.65
CA TYR A 379 -24.55 -1.93 10.92
C TYR A 379 -23.47 -1.61 11.96
N THR A 380 -23.90 -1.30 13.17
CA THR A 380 -23.02 -1.14 14.34
C THR A 380 -22.51 -2.49 14.82
N ASP A 381 -21.42 -2.51 15.58
CA ASP A 381 -20.84 -3.74 16.14
C ASP A 381 -21.85 -4.56 16.96
N ALA A 382 -22.73 -3.89 17.72
CA ALA A 382 -23.78 -4.56 18.49
C ALA A 382 -24.85 -5.21 17.60
N GLN A 383 -25.20 -4.55 16.48
CA GLN A 383 -26.11 -5.14 15.48
C GLN A 383 -25.44 -6.31 14.77
N ILE A 384 -24.16 -6.20 14.41
CA ILE A 384 -23.39 -7.30 13.81
C ILE A 384 -23.29 -8.50 14.75
N ALA A 385 -23.02 -8.29 16.04
CA ALA A 385 -23.03 -9.37 17.02
C ALA A 385 -24.40 -10.08 17.07
N THR A 386 -25.50 -9.32 17.08
CA THR A 386 -26.87 -9.88 17.06
C THR A 386 -27.16 -10.63 15.76
N LEU A 387 -26.70 -10.12 14.62
CA LEU A 387 -26.85 -10.75 13.31
C LEU A 387 -26.02 -12.03 13.22
N ASN A 388 -24.81 -12.05 13.76
CA ASN A 388 -23.96 -13.24 13.84
C ASN A 388 -24.62 -14.36 14.65
N ASP A 389 -25.20 -14.02 15.81
CA ASP A 389 -25.94 -14.99 16.63
C ASP A 389 -27.17 -15.53 15.89
N THR A 390 -27.91 -14.64 15.21
CA THR A 390 -29.10 -15.00 14.43
C THR A 390 -28.74 -15.92 13.26
N TYR A 391 -27.68 -15.58 12.53
CA TYR A 391 -27.21 -16.35 11.39
C TYR A 391 -26.68 -17.74 11.83
N THR A 392 -25.84 -17.79 12.85
CA THR A 392 -25.30 -19.05 13.38
C THR A 392 -26.42 -20.00 13.83
N LYS A 393 -27.47 -19.46 14.48
CA LYS A 393 -28.66 -20.25 14.85
C LYS A 393 -29.45 -20.73 13.64
N SER A 394 -29.53 -19.95 12.56
CA SER A 394 -30.27 -20.33 11.35
C SER A 394 -29.56 -21.44 10.55
N LEU A 395 -28.22 -21.47 10.60
CA LEU A 395 -27.40 -22.55 10.00
C LEU A 395 -27.68 -23.90 10.67
N GLY A 396 -27.79 -23.93 11.99
CA GLY A 396 -28.17 -25.13 12.74
C GLY A 396 -27.07 -26.19 12.79
N ASN A 397 -27.14 -27.19 11.92
CA ASN A 397 -26.29 -28.40 11.96
C ASN A 397 -24.86 -28.11 11.43
N PRO A 398 -23.79 -28.56 12.12
CA PRO A 398 -22.41 -28.43 11.65
C PRO A 398 -22.11 -29.12 10.30
N ASN A 399 -22.91 -30.11 9.89
CA ASN A 399 -22.72 -30.85 8.64
C ASN A 399 -23.69 -30.39 7.52
N ILE A 400 -23.86 -29.08 7.39
CA ILE A 400 -24.72 -28.51 6.33
C ILE A 400 -24.07 -28.69 4.95
N SER A 401 -24.85 -29.06 3.93
CA SER A 401 -24.34 -29.12 2.55
C SER A 401 -24.05 -27.72 2.03
N THR A 402 -23.14 -27.60 1.06
CA THR A 402 -22.81 -26.31 0.42
C THR A 402 -24.03 -25.61 -0.14
N GLU A 403 -24.94 -26.33 -0.82
CA GLU A 403 -26.17 -25.76 -1.36
C GLU A 403 -27.11 -25.26 -0.26
N SER A 404 -27.24 -26.02 0.83
CA SER A 404 -28.08 -25.65 1.97
C SER A 404 -27.50 -24.44 2.71
N LEU A 405 -26.17 -24.35 2.81
CA LEU A 405 -25.46 -23.20 3.37
C LEU A 405 -25.69 -21.94 2.55
N GLN A 406 -25.52 -22.04 1.23
CA GLN A 406 -25.76 -20.95 0.29
C GLN A 406 -27.21 -20.46 0.34
N GLN A 407 -28.19 -21.38 0.33
CA GLN A 407 -29.60 -21.02 0.46
C GLN A 407 -29.87 -20.28 1.77
N LYS A 408 -29.43 -20.82 2.91
CA LYS A 408 -29.64 -20.18 4.22
C LYS A 408 -28.97 -18.83 4.32
N PHE A 409 -27.82 -18.65 3.67
CA PHE A 409 -27.16 -17.35 3.60
C PHE A 409 -28.01 -16.34 2.80
N MET A 410 -28.54 -16.74 1.63
CA MET A 410 -29.42 -15.88 0.84
C MET A 410 -30.71 -15.51 1.59
N ASP A 411 -31.33 -16.49 2.26
CA ASP A 411 -32.51 -16.25 3.10
C ASP A 411 -32.19 -15.25 4.23
N PHE A 412 -31.06 -15.47 4.92
CA PHE A 412 -30.61 -14.59 5.98
C PHE A 412 -30.40 -13.15 5.50
N LEU A 413 -29.71 -12.96 4.36
CA LEU A 413 -29.47 -11.64 3.78
C LEU A 413 -30.78 -10.92 3.46
N LYS A 414 -31.73 -11.64 2.83
CA LYS A 414 -33.03 -11.10 2.44
C LYS A 414 -33.86 -10.69 3.65
N GLU A 415 -33.89 -11.50 4.69
CA GLU A 415 -34.70 -11.27 5.88
C GLU A 415 -34.11 -10.23 6.83
N ASN A 416 -32.77 -10.15 6.93
CA ASN A 416 -32.12 -9.43 8.02
C ASN A 416 -31.22 -8.27 7.58
N MET A 417 -30.68 -8.28 6.35
CA MET A 417 -29.70 -7.27 5.92
C MET A 417 -30.15 -6.41 4.73
N ASN A 418 -31.10 -6.90 3.93
CA ASN A 418 -31.75 -6.20 2.80
C ASN A 418 -30.79 -5.31 1.98
N ILE A 419 -30.00 -5.93 1.11
CA ILE A 419 -29.04 -5.26 0.21
C ILE A 419 -29.48 -5.50 -1.24
N PRO A 420 -30.37 -4.68 -1.80
CA PRO A 420 -30.89 -4.87 -3.15
C PRO A 420 -29.77 -4.76 -4.20
N GLY A 421 -29.80 -5.64 -5.20
CA GLY A 421 -28.82 -5.67 -6.29
C GLY A 421 -27.47 -6.29 -5.90
N MET A 422 -27.32 -6.82 -4.69
CA MET A 422 -26.12 -7.57 -4.34
C MET A 422 -26.12 -8.93 -5.02
N GLU A 423 -25.04 -9.21 -5.76
CA GLU A 423 -24.81 -10.48 -6.42
C GLU A 423 -23.66 -11.24 -5.76
N ILE A 424 -23.83 -12.56 -5.68
CA ILE A 424 -22.87 -13.46 -5.06
C ILE A 424 -22.37 -14.45 -6.10
N TYR A 425 -21.06 -14.66 -6.11
CA TYR A 425 -20.39 -15.58 -7.01
C TYR A 425 -19.65 -16.63 -6.23
N THR A 426 -19.62 -17.84 -6.77
CA THR A 426 -18.82 -18.95 -6.29
C THR A 426 -17.78 -19.30 -7.34
N VAL A 427 -16.56 -19.55 -6.92
CA VAL A 427 -15.48 -20.07 -7.76
C VAL A 427 -15.07 -21.44 -7.21
N ASP A 428 -15.21 -22.47 -8.03
CA ASP A 428 -14.77 -23.82 -7.69
C ASP A 428 -13.26 -23.99 -7.83
N GLU A 429 -12.74 -25.14 -7.38
CA GLU A 429 -11.30 -25.47 -7.44
C GLU A 429 -10.73 -25.46 -8.86
N ASN A 430 -11.56 -25.72 -9.87
CA ASN A 430 -11.17 -25.72 -11.28
C ASN A 430 -11.21 -24.32 -11.90
N GLY A 431 -11.59 -23.31 -11.13
CA GLY A 431 -11.75 -21.96 -11.63
C GLY A 431 -12.99 -21.79 -12.50
N ASN A 432 -14.03 -22.62 -12.37
CA ASN A 432 -15.34 -22.28 -12.92
C ASN A 432 -16.07 -21.34 -11.98
N SER A 433 -16.69 -20.31 -12.54
CA SER A 433 -17.47 -19.35 -11.78
C SER A 433 -18.97 -19.59 -11.96
N LYS A 434 -19.75 -19.42 -10.89
CA LYS A 434 -21.21 -19.45 -10.95
C LYS A 434 -21.78 -18.28 -10.15
N GLN A 435 -22.86 -17.69 -10.62
CA GLN A 435 -23.67 -16.75 -9.86
C GLN A 435 -24.65 -17.52 -8.96
N LEU A 436 -24.76 -17.14 -7.71
CA LEU A 436 -25.74 -17.65 -6.77
C LEU A 436 -27.01 -16.79 -6.87
N ASN A 437 -28.12 -17.42 -7.24
CA ASN A 437 -29.41 -16.79 -7.40
C ASN A 437 -30.14 -16.64 -6.04
N GLU A 438 -31.16 -15.78 -5.97
CA GLU A 438 -31.94 -15.56 -4.74
C GLU A 438 -32.60 -16.83 -4.19
N ASN A 439 -32.89 -17.81 -5.04
CA ASN A 439 -33.47 -19.10 -4.67
C ASN A 439 -32.40 -20.17 -4.34
N GLY A 440 -31.17 -19.75 -4.06
CA GLY A 440 -30.03 -20.61 -3.72
C GLY A 440 -29.52 -21.51 -4.84
N THR A 441 -30.11 -21.44 -6.04
CA THR A 441 -29.58 -22.15 -7.22
C THR A 441 -28.41 -21.39 -7.83
N THR A 442 -27.59 -22.06 -8.63
CA THR A 442 -26.43 -21.44 -9.27
C THR A 442 -26.58 -21.40 -10.79
N THR A 443 -26.23 -20.27 -11.41
CA THR A 443 -26.13 -20.11 -12.86
C THR A 443 -24.66 -20.03 -13.27
N PRO A 444 -24.15 -20.88 -14.18
CA PRO A 444 -22.77 -20.77 -14.66
C PRO A 444 -22.49 -19.40 -15.29
N CYS A 445 -21.36 -18.79 -14.96
CA CYS A 445 -20.85 -17.66 -15.73
C CYS A 445 -20.38 -18.16 -17.10
N PRO A 446 -20.72 -17.49 -18.22
CA PRO A 446 -20.19 -17.84 -19.53
C PRO A 446 -18.66 -17.79 -19.52
N ASN A 447 -18.02 -18.86 -19.98
CA ASN A 447 -16.57 -18.99 -19.98
C ASN A 447 -15.84 -18.13 -21.00
#